data_AF-A0A7L1X092-F1
#
_entry.id   AF-A0A7L1X092-F1
#
_cell.length_a   1.000
_cell.length_b   1.000
_cell.length_c   1.000
_cell.angle_alpha   90.00
_cell.angle_beta   90.00
_cell.angle_gamma   90.00
#
_symmetry.space_group_name_H-M   'P 1'
#
loop_
_entity.id
_entity.type
_entity.pdbx_description
1 polymer ?
#
loop_
_entity_poly.entity_id
_entity_poly.type
_entity_poly.pdbx_seq_one_letter_code
_entity_poly.pdbx_strand_id
1 'polypeptide(L)'
;MWESWGSNMVVKVKWFYHPEETKLGKRQSDGKNALYQSCHEDENDVQTISHKCQVVGREHYEQMTRSKKYQDRQDLYYLAGTYDP
;
A
#
# COMPACT_ATOMS: atom_id res chain seq x y z
N MET A 1 -14.68 5.01 7.47
CA MET A 1 -14.37 6.23 8.22
C MET A 1 -15.62 6.65 8.95
N TRP A 2 -15.51 7.04 10.21
CA TRP A 2 -16.63 7.52 11.04
C TRP A 2 -16.13 8.52 12.08
N GLU A 3 -17.04 9.27 12.68
CA GLU A 3 -16.78 10.10 13.87
C GLU A 3 -17.14 9.30 15.12
N SER A 4 -16.25 9.25 16.11
CA SER A 4 -16.51 8.63 17.41
C SER A 4 -17.00 9.65 18.45
N TRP A 5 -17.35 9.17 19.64
CA TRP A 5 -17.56 10.04 20.79
C TRP A 5 -16.32 10.90 21.06
N GLY A 6 -16.53 12.18 21.40
CA GLY A 6 -15.46 13.16 21.58
C GLY A 6 -14.93 13.78 20.29
N SER A 7 -15.65 13.64 19.17
CA SER A 7 -15.30 14.22 17.86
C SER A 7 -13.96 13.77 17.27
N ASN A 8 -13.54 12.54 17.59
CA ASN A 8 -12.38 11.93 16.95
C ASN A 8 -12.80 11.29 15.62
N MET A 9 -12.05 11.59 14.55
CA MET A 9 -12.27 11.02 13.23
C MET A 9 -11.44 9.75 13.09
N VAL A 10 -12.11 8.61 12.89
CA VAL A 10 -11.47 7.29 12.84
C VAL A 10 -11.64 6.64 11.47
N VAL A 11 -10.62 5.93 11.02
CA VAL A 11 -10.65 5.10 9.81
C VAL A 11 -10.22 3.67 10.15
N LYS A 12 -11.03 2.70 9.73
CA LYS A 12 -10.62 1.30 9.68
C LYS A 12 -9.80 1.08 8.41
N VAL A 13 -8.58 0.58 8.55
CA VAL A 13 -7.66 0.33 7.43
C VAL A 13 -7.36 -1.15 7.32
N LYS A 14 -7.10 -1.59 6.09
CA LYS A 14 -6.59 -2.92 5.77
C LYS A 14 -5.17 -2.77 5.27
N TRP A 15 -4.21 -3.39 5.95
CA TRP A 15 -2.80 -3.13 5.75
C TRP A 15 -2.25 -3.81 4.50
N PHE A 16 -1.39 -3.06 3.80
CA PHE A 16 -0.43 -3.58 2.86
C PHE A 16 0.95 -3.55 3.52
N TYR A 17 1.83 -4.44 3.08
CA TYR A 17 3.20 -4.55 3.59
C TYR A 17 4.20 -4.42 2.45
N HIS A 18 5.26 -3.64 2.66
CA HIS A 18 6.45 -3.73 1.85
C HIS A 18 7.18 -5.06 2.09
N PRO A 19 7.91 -5.60 1.10
CA PRO A 19 8.67 -6.84 1.27
C PRO A 19 9.59 -6.81 2.50
N GLU A 20 10.21 -5.66 2.77
CA GLU A 20 11.12 -5.41 3.89
C GLU A 20 10.44 -5.53 5.27
N GLU A 21 9.11 -5.40 5.33
CA GLU A 21 8.31 -5.50 6.57
C GLU A 21 7.81 -6.94 6.82
N THR A 22 8.03 -7.85 5.88
CA THR A 22 7.66 -9.26 6.01
C THR A 22 8.78 -10.08 6.66
N LYS A 23 8.43 -11.20 7.30
CA LYS A 23 9.43 -12.15 7.87
C LYS A 23 10.43 -12.70 6.85
N LEU A 24 10.07 -12.70 5.56
CA LEU A 24 10.92 -13.20 4.48
C LEU A 24 11.84 -12.13 3.88
N GLY A 25 11.63 -10.86 4.24
CA GLY A 25 12.33 -9.72 3.66
C GLY A 25 12.12 -9.57 2.15
N LYS A 26 12.89 -8.67 1.55
CA LYS A 26 12.84 -8.41 0.11
C LYS A 26 13.45 -9.57 -0.69
N ARG A 27 12.67 -10.14 -1.62
CA ARG A 27 13.14 -11.16 -2.57
C ARG A 27 13.72 -10.52 -3.81
N GLN A 28 14.57 -11.25 -4.55
CA GLN A 28 15.11 -10.77 -5.83
C GLN A 28 14.03 -10.50 -6.88
N SER A 29 12.89 -11.21 -6.80
CA SER A 29 11.74 -11.01 -7.69
C SER A 29 10.93 -9.76 -7.37
N ASP A 30 11.12 -9.16 -6.18
CA ASP A 30 10.42 -7.96 -5.75
C ASP A 30 11.09 -6.73 -6.39
N GLY A 31 10.39 -6.14 -7.36
CA GLY A 31 10.74 -4.83 -7.92
C GLY A 31 10.40 -3.66 -6.99
N LYS A 32 10.81 -2.45 -7.39
CA LYS A 32 10.50 -1.19 -6.70
C LYS A 32 8.98 -0.99 -6.58
N ASN A 33 8.50 -0.51 -5.43
CA ASN A 33 7.10 -0.24 -5.10
C ASN A 33 6.21 -1.50 -5.03
N ALA A 34 6.78 -2.64 -4.67
CA ALA A 34 6.04 -3.84 -4.32
C ALA A 34 5.24 -3.65 -3.02
N LEU A 35 4.00 -4.12 -3.02
CA LEU A 35 3.17 -4.26 -1.83
C LEU A 35 2.52 -5.65 -1.77
N TYR A 36 2.54 -6.26 -0.59
CA TYR A 36 1.81 -7.47 -0.27
C TYR A 36 0.50 -7.09 0.44
N GLN A 37 -0.64 -7.57 -0.06
CA GLN A 37 -1.91 -7.37 0.64
C GLN A 37 -1.99 -8.27 1.88
N SER A 38 -2.66 -7.83 2.94
CA SER A 38 -2.90 -8.63 4.14
C SER A 38 -4.38 -8.64 4.52
N CYS A 39 -4.81 -9.59 5.34
CA CYS A 39 -6.09 -9.53 6.04
C CYS A 39 -6.03 -8.76 7.37
N HIS A 40 -4.85 -8.28 7.77
CA HIS A 40 -4.69 -7.45 8.96
C HIS A 40 -5.41 -6.11 8.82
N GLU A 41 -6.29 -5.81 9.78
CA GLU A 41 -7.06 -4.58 9.85
C GLU A 41 -6.99 -3.99 11.27
N ASP A 42 -6.92 -2.66 11.35
CA ASP A 42 -7.01 -1.91 12.61
C ASP A 42 -7.67 -0.54 12.39
N GLU A 43 -7.72 0.27 13.45
CA GLU A 43 -8.30 1.60 13.44
C GLU A 43 -7.23 2.67 13.69
N ASN A 44 -7.26 3.73 12.89
CA ASN A 44 -6.30 4.83 12.96
C ASN A 44 -7.02 6.18 12.91
N ASP A 45 -6.34 7.24 13.37
CA ASP A 45 -6.84 8.61 13.25
C ASP A 45 -6.75 9.09 11.80
N VAL A 46 -7.83 9.68 11.28
CA VAL A 46 -7.92 10.18 9.91
C VAL A 46 -6.85 11.23 9.60
N GLN A 47 -6.40 12.01 10.58
CA GLN A 47 -5.36 13.03 10.42
C GLN A 47 -3.98 12.45 10.13
N THR A 48 -3.79 11.14 10.29
CA THR A 48 -2.54 10.44 9.94
C THR A 48 -2.44 10.08 8.46
N ILE A 49 -3.51 10.26 7.67
CA ILE A 49 -3.51 10.00 6.24
C ILE A 49 -2.68 11.07 5.52
N SER A 50 -1.55 10.67 4.94
CA SER A 50 -0.66 11.58 4.19
C SER A 50 -1.26 12.00 2.83
N HIS A 51 -1.56 11.03 1.97
CA HIS A 51 -2.07 11.26 0.61
C HIS A 51 -2.72 9.99 0.04
N LYS A 52 -3.40 10.12 -1.10
CA LYS A 52 -3.95 8.98 -1.84
C LYS A 52 -2.88 8.38 -2.75
N CYS A 53 -2.81 7.05 -2.79
CA CYS A 53 -1.97 6.30 -3.73
C CYS A 53 -2.80 5.26 -4.50
N GLN A 54 -2.17 4.63 -5.50
CA GLN A 54 -2.77 3.58 -6.34
C GLN A 54 -1.99 2.29 -6.18
N VAL A 55 -2.70 1.19 -5.94
CA VAL A 55 -2.16 -0.16 -5.98
C VAL A 55 -2.83 -0.89 -7.15
N VAL A 56 -2.03 -1.29 -8.15
CA VAL A 56 -2.52 -1.97 -9.34
C VAL A 56 -1.90 -3.36 -9.50
N GLY A 57 -2.39 -4.16 -10.44
CA GLY A 57 -1.72 -5.42 -10.79
C GLY A 57 -0.34 -5.17 -11.41
N ARG A 58 0.59 -6.13 -11.24
CA ARG A 58 1.98 -6.03 -11.74
C ARG A 58 2.08 -5.66 -13.21
N GLU A 59 1.29 -6.31 -14.07
CA GLU A 59 1.30 -6.03 -15.51
C GLU A 59 0.88 -4.57 -15.81
N HIS A 60 -0.17 -4.09 -15.16
CA HIS A 60 -0.64 -2.71 -15.33
C HIS A 60 0.41 -1.70 -14.83
N TYR A 61 1.06 -1.98 -13.71
CA TYR A 61 2.18 -1.17 -13.21
C TYR A 61 3.33 -1.09 -14.21
N GLU A 62 3.75 -2.22 -14.79
CA GLU A 62 4.80 -2.28 -15.80
C GLU A 62 4.41 -1.50 -17.07
N GLN A 63 3.14 -1.54 -17.48
CA GLN A 63 2.65 -0.74 -18.60
C GLN A 63 2.67 0.77 -18.29
N MET A 64 2.21 1.18 -17.10
CA MET A 64 2.17 2.59 -16.71
C MET A 64 3.57 3.20 -16.56
N THR A 65 4.51 2.45 -15.97
CA THR A 65 5.88 2.91 -15.71
C THR A 65 6.77 2.99 -16.94
N ARG A 66 6.39 2.37 -18.07
CA ARG A 66 7.04 2.59 -19.37
C ARG A 66 6.89 4.02 -19.88
N SER A 67 5.87 4.74 -19.43
CA SER A 67 5.69 6.16 -19.74
C SER A 67 6.53 7.03 -18.79
N LYS A 68 7.36 7.92 -19.35
CA LYS A 68 8.18 8.89 -18.58
C LYS A 68 7.35 9.75 -17.61
N LYS A 69 6.05 9.89 -17.84
CA LYS A 69 5.12 10.64 -16.96
C LYS A 69 4.93 9.99 -15.59
N TYR A 70 5.17 8.69 -15.45
CA TYR A 70 4.86 7.91 -14.24
C TYR A 70 6.10 7.29 -13.57
N GLN A 71 7.29 7.48 -14.15
CA GLN A 71 8.51 6.79 -13.73
C GLN A 71 8.97 7.18 -12.31
N ASP A 72 8.64 8.40 -11.86
CA ASP A 72 8.98 8.95 -10.55
C ASP A 72 7.78 9.15 -9.61
N ARG A 73 6.61 8.59 -9.97
CA ARG A 73 5.42 8.73 -9.13
C ARG A 73 5.54 7.90 -7.86
N GLN A 74 5.69 8.60 -6.74
CA GLN A 74 5.72 8.02 -5.39
C GLN A 74 4.36 7.46 -4.95
N ASP A 75 3.29 7.76 -5.69
CA ASP A 75 1.92 7.36 -5.37
C ASP A 75 1.43 6.13 -6.16
N LEU A 76 2.33 5.41 -6.85
CA LEU A 76 1.98 4.22 -7.64
C LEU A 76 2.78 2.98 -7.18
N TYR A 77 2.03 1.93 -6.84
CA TYR A 77 2.53 0.64 -6.34
C TYR A 77 1.90 -0.52 -7.10
N TYR A 78 2.48 -1.71 -6.95
CA TYR A 78 1.91 -2.94 -7.51
C TYR A 78 1.73 -4.04 -6.48
N LEU A 79 0.68 -4.84 -6.67
CA LEU A 79 0.40 -6.02 -5.84
C LEU A 79 1.37 -7.15 -6.19
N ALA A 80 2.21 -7.52 -5.22
CA ALA A 80 3.23 -8.57 -5.36
C ALA A 80 2.78 -9.94 -4.82
N GLY A 81 1.79 -9.96 -3.93
CA GLY A 81 1.28 -11.18 -3.33
C GLY A 81 0.42 -10.91 -2.10
N THR A 82 0.26 -11.93 -1.25
CA THR A 82 -0.47 -11.86 0.02
C THR A 82 0.48 -12.18 1.17
N TYR A 83 0.32 -11.50 2.31
CA TYR A 83 1.08 -11.71 3.53
C TYR A 83 0.15 -11.81 4.75
N ASP A 84 0.39 -12.82 5.57
CA ASP A 84 -0.30 -13.05 6.85
C ASP A 84 0.71 -12.81 8.00
N PRO A 85 0.64 -11.65 8.68
CA PRO A 85 1.63 -11.21 9.67
C PRO A 85 1.73 -12.08 10.94
#